data_AF-A0A9P7AI22-F1
#
_entry.id   AF-A0A9P7AI22-F1
#
_cell.length_a   1.000
_cell.length_b   1.000
_cell.length_c   1.000
_cell.angle_alpha   90.00
_cell.angle_beta   90.00
_cell.angle_gamma   90.00
#
_symmetry.space_group_name_H-M   'P 1'
#
loop_
_entity.id
_entity.type
_entity.pdbx_description
1 polymer ?
#
loop_
_entity_poly.entity_id
_entity_poly.type
_entity_poly.pdbx_seq_one_letter_code
_entity_poly.pdbx_strand_id
1 'polypeptide(L)'
;MDDSKVAVTHLTPAMVSSVIDAEEEEILDAVGDPIKLPVDITQPNPNGEKFDNLYLDMNGILAPETAEEMMLEIFKYTNRVVNMVQPRKLLFMAIDGIAPRAKMNEQRGRWFRTAQVAKDKVEAHKLAVAEWEAMGKIITDDEKNKKSWDSNTITPGTPFMNLLTAPMNTDPGWRDLQVIISDASVPGEGEHKIMDFICRQCTNPGHEPNTRHVIYGLDADFIMLALATHEPYFRVLREDVFVQDKGSGCRICGQEGHYAAQSSSTGIKPFIFLDIAILHKYLESELNVNNTPFPFDLEQAIDFL
;
A
#
# COMPACT_ATOMS: atom_id res chain seq x y z
N MET A 1 16.60 35.85 14.89
CA MET A 1 16.63 34.38 14.77
C MET A 1 15.19 33.99 14.59
N ASP A 2 14.93 33.29 13.49
CA ASP A 2 13.65 33.25 12.80
C ASP A 2 12.70 32.25 13.46
N ASP A 3 11.65 32.74 14.13
CA ASP A 3 10.63 31.92 14.82
C ASP A 3 9.88 30.97 13.86
N SER A 4 9.92 31.24 12.55
CA SER A 4 9.34 30.35 11.53
C SER A 4 10.09 29.01 11.42
N LYS A 5 11.41 28.99 11.60
CA LYS A 5 12.24 27.77 11.48
C LYS A 5 12.08 26.80 12.65
N VAL A 6 11.70 27.30 13.83
CA VAL A 6 11.47 26.46 15.01
C VAL A 6 10.15 25.70 14.87
N ALA A 7 9.12 26.30 14.24
CA ALA A 7 7.85 25.64 13.97
C ALA A 7 7.99 24.46 12.98
N VAL A 8 8.80 24.63 11.93
CA VAL A 8 8.97 23.64 10.83
C VAL A 8 9.56 22.32 11.33
N THR A 9 10.46 22.35 12.32
CA THR A 9 11.05 21.15 12.92
C THR A 9 10.10 20.31 13.79
N HIS A 10 8.98 20.88 14.25
CA HIS A 10 8.00 20.16 15.09
C HIS A 10 6.87 19.48 14.31
N LEU A 11 6.90 19.61 12.99
CA LEU A 11 5.73 19.51 12.14
C LEU A 11 5.84 18.31 11.15
N THR A 12 7.04 17.92 10.76
CA THR A 12 7.28 16.66 10.01
C THR A 12 6.76 15.38 10.71
N PRO A 13 6.68 15.27 12.06
CA PRO A 13 6.03 14.13 12.70
C PRO A 13 4.51 14.15 12.62
N ALA A 14 3.88 15.32 12.39
CA ALA A 14 2.42 15.47 12.41
C ALA A 14 1.74 15.04 11.09
N MET A 15 2.50 14.93 10.00
CA MET A 15 2.00 14.40 8.71
C MET A 15 1.74 12.89 8.78
N VAL A 16 2.46 12.18 9.67
CA VAL A 16 2.38 10.73 9.79
C VAL A 16 1.50 10.37 10.97
N SER A 17 0.47 9.56 10.74
CA SER A 17 -0.38 9.02 11.79
C SER A 17 -0.49 7.50 11.69
N SER A 18 -0.53 6.82 12.83
CA SER A 18 -0.74 5.36 12.88
C SER A 18 -2.18 5.03 12.51
N VAL A 19 -2.36 3.99 11.71
CA VAL A 19 -3.69 3.45 11.38
C VAL A 19 -4.16 2.53 12.49
N ILE A 20 -5.43 2.69 12.87
CA ILE A 20 -6.12 1.78 13.76
C ILE A 20 -6.80 0.72 12.89
N ASP A 21 -6.34 -0.53 13.02
CA ASP A 21 -6.95 -1.68 12.37
C ASP A 21 -8.31 -1.95 13.04
N ALA A 22 -9.35 -2.15 12.23
CA ALA A 22 -10.61 -2.65 12.74
C ALA A 22 -10.45 -4.14 13.06
N GLU A 23 -10.58 -4.50 14.34
CA GLU A 23 -10.45 -5.89 14.80
C GLU A 23 -11.73 -6.69 14.46
N GLU A 24 -11.56 -7.93 14.01
CA GLU A 24 -12.66 -8.89 13.84
C GLU A 24 -13.18 -9.30 15.22
N GLU A 25 -14.50 -9.19 15.45
CA GLU A 25 -15.09 -9.63 16.72
C GLU A 25 -15.17 -11.17 16.74
N GLU A 26 -14.56 -11.79 17.75
CA GLU A 26 -14.72 -13.23 18.03
C GLU A 26 -15.93 -13.45 18.95
N ILE A 27 -16.97 -14.10 18.42
CA ILE A 27 -18.12 -14.57 19.20
C ILE A 27 -18.11 -16.11 19.30
N LEU A 28 -18.63 -16.67 20.38
CA LEU A 28 -18.82 -18.11 20.47
C LEU A 28 -20.13 -18.51 19.77
N ASP A 29 -20.08 -19.58 18.98
CA ASP A 29 -21.26 -20.14 18.33
C ASP A 29 -22.15 -20.91 19.32
N ALA A 30 -23.26 -21.46 18.82
CA ALA A 30 -24.20 -22.24 19.64
C ALA A 30 -23.60 -23.52 20.26
N VAL A 31 -22.43 -23.95 19.80
CA VAL A 31 -21.69 -25.14 20.23
C VAL A 31 -20.49 -24.77 21.13
N GLY A 32 -20.13 -23.49 21.20
CA GLY A 32 -19.01 -22.96 21.97
C GLY A 32 -17.71 -22.80 21.17
N ASP A 33 -17.76 -22.89 19.84
CA ASP A 33 -16.62 -22.66 18.95
C ASP A 33 -16.51 -21.17 18.60
N PRO A 34 -15.30 -20.58 18.60
CA PRO A 34 -15.10 -19.18 18.24
C PRO A 34 -15.33 -18.96 16.73
N ILE A 35 -16.31 -18.12 16.41
CA ILE A 35 -16.58 -17.59 15.08
C ILE A 35 -16.09 -16.14 15.03
N LYS A 36 -15.26 -15.85 14.03
CA LYS A 36 -14.86 -14.48 13.68
C LYS A 36 -15.93 -13.84 12.83
N LEU A 37 -16.56 -12.79 13.35
CA LEU A 37 -17.47 -11.95 12.57
C LEU A 37 -16.65 -11.01 11.68
N PRO A 38 -17.04 -10.84 10.41
CA PRO A 38 -16.43 -9.85 9.54
C PRO A 38 -16.66 -8.45 10.11
N VAL A 39 -15.67 -7.57 9.94
CA VAL A 39 -15.75 -6.18 10.38
C VAL A 39 -16.92 -5.48 9.69
N ASP A 40 -17.83 -4.92 10.48
CA ASP A 40 -18.93 -4.10 9.95
C ASP A 40 -18.39 -2.73 9.50
N ILE A 41 -18.02 -2.62 8.23
CA ILE A 41 -17.53 -1.37 7.65
C ILE A 41 -18.64 -0.31 7.51
N THR A 42 -19.91 -0.60 7.83
CA THR A 42 -20.98 0.42 7.87
C THR A 42 -20.87 1.34 9.09
N GLN A 43 -20.21 0.87 10.16
CA GLN A 43 -19.96 1.68 11.36
C GLN A 43 -19.01 2.85 11.08
N PRO A 44 -18.98 3.88 11.95
CA PRO A 44 -17.99 4.94 11.85
C PRO A 44 -16.56 4.39 11.86
N ASN A 45 -15.68 4.93 11.00
CA ASN A 45 -14.31 4.47 10.91
C ASN A 45 -13.56 4.69 12.25
N PRO A 46 -12.85 3.66 12.77
CA PRO A 46 -12.12 3.74 14.04
C PRO A 46 -11.02 4.82 14.06
N ASN A 47 -10.51 5.22 12.89
CA ASN A 47 -9.55 6.31 12.73
C ASN A 47 -10.18 7.71 12.94
N GLY A 48 -11.46 7.79 13.29
CA GLY A 48 -12.17 9.03 13.59
C GLY A 48 -12.55 9.85 12.35
N GLU A 49 -12.32 9.31 11.15
CA GLU A 49 -12.51 10.04 9.90
C GLU A 49 -13.19 9.21 8.82
N LYS A 50 -14.12 9.84 8.08
CA LYS A 50 -14.76 9.22 6.92
C LYS A 50 -13.92 9.40 5.67
N PHE A 51 -13.82 8.35 4.86
CA PHE A 51 -13.18 8.36 3.55
C PHE A 51 -14.19 8.02 2.47
N ASP A 52 -14.15 8.70 1.34
CA ASP A 52 -15.09 8.50 0.25
C ASP A 52 -14.56 7.49 -0.76
N ASN A 53 -13.31 7.70 -1.20
CA ASN A 53 -12.70 6.95 -2.29
C ASN A 53 -11.39 6.31 -1.83
N LEU A 54 -11.25 5.00 -2.07
CA LEU A 54 -10.03 4.24 -1.88
C LEU A 54 -9.47 3.80 -3.23
N TYR A 55 -8.20 4.07 -3.48
CA TYR A 55 -7.47 3.66 -4.68
C TYR A 55 -6.36 2.68 -4.29
N LEU A 56 -6.32 1.51 -4.91
CA LEU A 56 -5.33 0.47 -4.66
C LEU A 56 -4.46 0.28 -5.90
N ASP A 57 -3.16 0.50 -5.74
CA ASP A 57 -2.18 -0.04 -6.68
C ASP A 57 -1.88 -1.50 -6.33
N MET A 58 -2.39 -2.41 -7.16
CA MET A 58 -2.31 -3.85 -6.93
C MET A 58 -0.90 -4.39 -7.17
N ASN A 59 -0.03 -3.66 -7.87
CA ASN A 59 1.33 -4.11 -8.12
C ASN A 59 2.21 -4.11 -6.86
N GLY A 60 1.89 -3.25 -5.88
CA GLY A 60 2.56 -3.22 -4.58
C GLY A 60 2.26 -4.42 -3.67
N ILE A 61 1.24 -5.22 -3.98
CA ILE A 61 0.70 -6.29 -3.09
C ILE A 61 1.25 -7.70 -3.45
N LEU A 62 2.00 -7.85 -4.55
CA LEU A 62 2.27 -9.17 -5.15
C LEU A 62 3.67 -9.75 -4.83
N ALA A 63 3.72 -10.76 -3.96
CA ALA A 63 4.77 -11.81 -4.01
C ALA A 63 4.42 -13.09 -3.22
N PRO A 64 3.73 -14.07 -3.84
CA PRO A 64 3.83 -15.46 -3.39
C PRO A 64 3.97 -16.51 -4.52
N GLU A 65 4.09 -17.79 -4.12
CA GLU A 65 4.67 -18.90 -4.90
C GLU A 65 3.70 -19.61 -5.88
N THR A 66 2.36 -19.48 -5.74
CA THR A 66 1.37 -20.10 -6.65
C THR A 66 0.19 -19.17 -6.98
N ALA A 67 -0.44 -19.33 -8.14
CA ALA A 67 -1.50 -18.43 -8.62
C ALA A 67 -2.78 -18.44 -7.73
N GLU A 68 -3.22 -19.60 -7.24
CA GLU A 68 -4.44 -19.70 -6.42
C GLU A 68 -4.23 -19.15 -5.01
N GLU A 69 -3.12 -19.50 -4.36
CA GLU A 69 -2.76 -18.95 -3.05
C GLU A 69 -2.50 -17.45 -3.15
N MET A 70 -1.89 -16.98 -4.25
CA MET A 70 -1.72 -15.56 -4.54
C MET A 70 -3.05 -14.81 -4.53
N MET A 71 -4.07 -15.33 -5.20
CA MET A 71 -5.37 -14.65 -5.28
C MET A 71 -6.06 -14.55 -3.92
N LEU A 72 -5.94 -15.58 -3.08
CA LEU A 72 -6.46 -15.56 -1.71
C LEU A 72 -5.71 -14.58 -0.82
N GLU A 73 -4.38 -14.53 -0.90
CA GLU A 73 -3.59 -13.59 -0.11
C GLU A 73 -3.80 -12.13 -0.54
N ILE A 74 -3.87 -11.85 -1.85
CA ILE A 74 -4.26 -10.52 -2.35
C ILE A 74 -5.63 -10.16 -1.80
N PHE A 75 -6.61 -11.06 -1.89
CA PHE A 75 -7.95 -10.80 -1.40
C PHE A 75 -7.97 -10.48 0.10
N LYS A 76 -7.28 -11.27 0.93
CA LYS A 76 -7.14 -10.99 2.38
C LYS A 76 -6.50 -9.64 2.63
N TYR A 77 -5.45 -9.29 1.87
CA TYR A 77 -4.77 -8.01 2.00
C TYR A 77 -5.66 -6.84 1.59
N THR A 78 -6.32 -6.93 0.43
CA THR A 78 -7.31 -5.96 -0.03
C THR A 78 -8.42 -5.78 1.00
N ASN A 79 -8.96 -6.88 1.54
CA ASN A 79 -10.01 -6.83 2.56
C ASN A 79 -9.52 -6.12 3.83
N ARG A 80 -8.29 -6.39 4.28
CA ARG A 80 -7.67 -5.67 5.39
C ARG A 80 -7.57 -4.18 5.12
N VAL A 81 -7.12 -3.77 3.93
CA VAL A 81 -7.04 -2.35 3.54
C VAL A 81 -8.42 -1.69 3.50
N VAL A 82 -9.41 -2.37 2.94
CA VAL A 82 -10.80 -1.88 2.91
C VAL A 82 -11.37 -1.76 4.33
N ASN A 83 -11.08 -2.70 5.24
CA ASN A 83 -11.55 -2.64 6.63
C ASN A 83 -10.93 -1.49 7.43
N MET A 84 -9.67 -1.13 7.14
CA MET A 84 -9.01 0.03 7.75
C MET A 84 -9.57 1.36 7.23
N VAL A 85 -9.79 1.48 5.91
CA VAL A 85 -10.18 2.74 5.27
C VAL A 85 -11.70 2.94 5.27
N GLN A 86 -12.49 1.87 5.15
CA GLN A 86 -13.95 1.89 5.08
C GLN A 86 -14.50 2.96 4.09
N PRO A 87 -14.15 2.86 2.79
CA PRO A 87 -14.59 3.82 1.78
C PRO A 87 -16.12 3.82 1.65
N ARG A 88 -16.71 5.00 1.42
CA ARG A 88 -18.18 5.17 1.37
C ARG A 88 -18.77 5.30 -0.03
N LYS A 89 -17.95 5.62 -1.03
CA LYS A 89 -18.40 5.88 -2.40
C LYS A 89 -17.72 4.99 -3.41
N LEU A 90 -16.38 4.91 -3.37
CA LEU A 90 -15.60 4.25 -4.42
C LEU A 90 -14.46 3.39 -3.88
N LEU A 91 -14.30 2.20 -4.46
CA LEU A 91 -13.07 1.41 -4.44
C LEU A 91 -12.57 1.26 -5.89
N PHE A 92 -11.39 1.80 -6.17
CA PHE A 92 -10.73 1.68 -7.47
C PHE A 92 -9.49 0.80 -7.33
N MET A 93 -9.42 -0.28 -8.09
CA MET A 93 -8.27 -1.19 -8.11
C MET A 93 -7.56 -1.08 -9.45
N ALA A 94 -6.27 -0.73 -9.42
CA ALA A 94 -5.45 -0.57 -10.61
C ALA A 94 -4.40 -1.68 -10.67
N ILE A 95 -4.35 -2.37 -11.81
CA ILE A 95 -3.32 -3.36 -12.14
C ILE A 95 -2.51 -2.77 -13.30
N ASP A 96 -1.18 -2.91 -13.27
CA ASP A 96 -0.35 -2.42 -14.38
C ASP A 96 -0.75 -3.10 -15.69
N GLY A 97 -0.95 -2.28 -16.72
CA GLY A 97 -1.00 -2.73 -18.10
C GLY A 97 0.31 -2.45 -18.81
N ILE A 98 0.23 -2.27 -20.13
CA ILE A 98 1.40 -1.94 -20.95
C ILE A 98 1.86 -0.51 -20.61
N ALA A 99 3.06 -0.40 -20.04
CA ALA A 99 3.66 0.87 -19.66
C ALA A 99 4.31 1.63 -20.85
N PRO A 100 4.50 2.96 -20.76
CA PRO A 100 5.22 3.74 -21.77
C PRO A 100 6.67 3.30 -21.95
N ARG A 101 7.25 3.58 -23.13
CA ARG A 101 8.63 3.18 -23.47
C ARG A 101 9.68 3.66 -22.46
N ALA A 102 9.50 4.85 -21.88
CA ALA A 102 10.40 5.39 -20.86
C ALA A 102 10.45 4.45 -19.63
N LYS A 103 9.28 4.15 -19.05
CA LYS A 103 9.16 3.21 -17.93
C LYS A 103 9.62 1.80 -18.29
N MET A 104 9.30 1.31 -19.50
CA MET A 104 9.78 -0.01 -19.95
C MET A 104 11.31 -0.11 -19.93
N ASN A 105 12.03 0.96 -20.26
CA ASN A 105 13.49 0.98 -20.19
C ASN A 105 13.98 0.96 -18.73
N GLU A 106 13.31 1.68 -17.83
CA GLU A 106 13.62 1.68 -16.40
C GLU A 106 13.35 0.32 -15.75
N GLN A 107 12.18 -0.26 -16.00
CA GLN A 107 11.80 -1.61 -15.57
C GLN A 107 12.79 -2.64 -16.10
N ARG A 108 13.15 -2.57 -17.39
CA ARG A 108 14.18 -3.43 -17.98
C ARG A 108 15.53 -3.28 -17.29
N GLY A 109 15.95 -2.05 -16.99
CA GLY A 109 17.18 -1.78 -16.23
C GLY A 109 17.14 -2.35 -14.81
N ARG A 110 16.00 -2.24 -14.11
CA ARG A 110 15.77 -2.87 -12.80
C ARG A 110 15.87 -4.39 -12.91
N TRP A 111 15.21 -5.02 -13.89
CA TRP A 111 15.27 -6.47 -14.10
C TRP A 111 16.70 -6.98 -14.34
N PHE A 112 17.50 -6.27 -15.13
CA PHE A 112 18.91 -6.63 -15.31
C PHE A 112 19.70 -6.63 -14.00
N ARG A 113 19.52 -5.60 -13.16
CA ARG A 113 20.17 -5.52 -11.85
C ARG A 113 19.69 -6.63 -10.91
N THR A 114 18.39 -6.86 -10.83
CA THR A 114 17.82 -7.92 -9.98
C THR A 114 18.29 -9.30 -10.41
N ALA A 115 18.35 -9.58 -11.72
CA ALA A 115 18.86 -10.84 -12.24
C ALA A 115 20.35 -11.04 -11.90
N GLN A 116 21.14 -9.97 -11.90
CA GLN A 116 22.54 -10.02 -11.51
C GLN A 116 22.69 -10.27 -10.00
N VAL A 117 21.98 -9.50 -9.16
CA VAL A 117 21.95 -9.71 -7.71
C VAL A 117 21.45 -11.11 -7.34
N ALA A 118 20.47 -11.66 -8.07
CA ALA A 118 19.99 -13.01 -7.85
C ALA A 118 21.06 -14.06 -8.16
N LYS A 119 21.83 -13.89 -9.25
CA LYS A 119 22.97 -14.76 -9.56
C LYS A 119 24.03 -14.67 -8.46
N ASP A 120 24.39 -13.46 -8.06
CA ASP A 120 25.39 -13.22 -7.00
C ASP A 120 24.93 -13.85 -5.67
N LYS A 121 23.64 -13.74 -5.32
CA LYS A 121 23.05 -14.40 -4.14
C LYS A 121 23.10 -15.93 -4.24
N VAL A 122 22.79 -16.50 -5.40
CA VAL A 122 22.87 -17.96 -5.61
C VAL A 122 24.31 -18.44 -5.49
N GLU A 123 25.28 -17.69 -6.03
CA GLU A 123 26.69 -18.01 -5.93
C GLU A 123 27.21 -17.91 -4.49
N ALA A 124 26.86 -16.84 -3.78
CA ALA A 124 27.16 -16.67 -2.36
C ALA A 124 26.51 -17.76 -1.50
N HIS A 125 25.26 -18.14 -1.80
CA HIS A 125 24.57 -19.23 -1.12
C HIS A 125 25.27 -20.57 -1.35
N LYS A 126 25.71 -20.87 -2.58
CA LYS A 126 26.47 -22.10 -2.89
C LYS A 126 27.79 -22.16 -2.14
N LEU A 127 28.52 -21.05 -2.06
CA LEU A 127 29.76 -20.96 -1.27
C LEU A 127 29.49 -21.17 0.22
N ALA A 128 28.47 -20.51 0.78
CA ALA A 128 28.09 -20.67 2.18
C ALA A 128 27.67 -22.10 2.53
N VAL A 129 26.89 -22.76 1.65
CA VAL A 129 26.51 -24.17 1.81
C VAL A 129 27.74 -25.08 1.77
N ALA A 130 28.69 -24.85 0.87
CA ALA A 130 29.93 -25.64 0.80
C ALA A 130 30.81 -25.48 2.05
N GLU A 131 30.93 -24.26 2.60
CA GLU A 131 31.61 -24.00 3.87
C GLU A 131 30.90 -24.66 5.06
N TRP A 132 29.57 -24.66 5.06
CA TRP A 132 28.75 -25.28 6.11
C TRP A 132 28.80 -26.82 6.07
N GLU A 133 28.81 -27.41 4.89
CA GLU A 133 29.01 -28.86 4.69
C GLU A 133 30.43 -29.27 5.14
N ALA A 134 31.45 -28.43 4.89
CA ALA A 134 32.82 -28.64 5.40
C ALA A 134 32.91 -28.54 6.94
N MET A 135 32.02 -27.79 7.59
CA MET A 135 31.87 -27.73 9.06
C MET A 135 31.02 -28.86 9.66
N GLY A 136 30.53 -29.80 8.85
CA GLY A 136 29.86 -31.02 9.32
C GLY A 136 28.41 -30.84 9.81
N LYS A 137 27.73 -29.75 9.44
CA LYS A 137 26.30 -29.54 9.74
C LYS A 137 25.42 -30.06 8.59
N ILE A 138 24.28 -30.66 8.93
CA ILE A 138 23.34 -31.25 7.96
C ILE A 138 22.35 -30.15 7.54
N ILE A 139 22.25 -29.89 6.23
CA ILE A 139 21.26 -28.98 5.63
C ILE A 139 20.14 -29.83 5.00
N THR A 140 18.88 -29.49 5.29
CA THR A 140 17.68 -30.15 4.72
C THR A 140 17.44 -29.73 3.26
N ASP A 141 16.99 -30.67 2.41
CA ASP A 141 16.81 -30.46 0.96
C ASP A 141 15.78 -29.36 0.60
N ASP A 142 14.86 -29.05 1.52
CA ASP A 142 13.84 -27.99 1.34
C ASP A 142 14.45 -26.58 1.29
N GLU A 143 15.58 -26.34 1.96
CA GLU A 143 16.28 -25.04 1.92
C GLU A 143 17.12 -24.88 0.64
N LYS A 144 17.46 -25.97 -0.06
CA LYS A 144 18.29 -25.95 -1.28
C LYS A 144 17.52 -25.51 -2.54
N ASN A 145 16.18 -25.63 -2.56
CA ASN A 145 15.38 -25.56 -3.80
C ASN A 145 14.23 -24.54 -3.78
N LYS A 146 14.34 -23.44 -3.04
CA LYS A 146 13.31 -22.39 -3.06
C LYS A 146 13.32 -21.64 -4.39
N LYS A 147 12.38 -21.95 -5.29
CA LYS A 147 12.23 -21.27 -6.59
C LYS A 147 11.59 -19.89 -6.39
N SER A 148 12.22 -18.86 -6.95
CA SER A 148 11.60 -17.53 -7.10
C SER A 148 10.62 -17.55 -8.29
N TRP A 149 9.38 -17.14 -8.05
CA TRP A 149 8.30 -17.10 -9.05
C TRP A 149 8.33 -15.85 -9.94
N ASP A 150 7.75 -15.95 -11.14
CA ASP A 150 7.65 -14.90 -12.15
C ASP A 150 6.29 -14.18 -12.06
N SER A 151 6.32 -12.91 -11.69
CA SER A 151 5.13 -12.09 -11.42
C SER A 151 4.56 -11.55 -12.72
N ASN A 152 3.70 -12.34 -13.38
CA ASN A 152 2.89 -11.87 -14.51
C ASN A 152 1.69 -12.79 -14.77
N THR A 153 0.64 -12.74 -13.92
CA THR A 153 -0.69 -13.27 -14.30
C THR A 153 -1.81 -12.63 -13.49
N ILE A 154 -2.36 -11.51 -13.96
CA ILE A 154 -3.70 -11.06 -13.55
C ILE A 154 -4.46 -10.61 -14.81
N THR A 155 -5.60 -11.23 -15.08
CA THR A 155 -6.46 -11.00 -16.26
C THR A 155 -7.92 -11.29 -15.88
N PRO A 156 -8.93 -10.67 -16.53
CA PRO A 156 -10.34 -11.00 -16.28
C PRO A 156 -10.67 -12.48 -16.48
N GLY A 157 -11.55 -13.02 -15.65
CA GLY A 157 -11.95 -14.44 -15.66
C GLY A 157 -11.16 -15.35 -14.70
N THR A 158 -10.28 -14.77 -13.88
CA THR A 158 -9.53 -15.49 -12.84
C THR A 158 -10.36 -15.76 -11.58
N PRO A 159 -10.02 -16.79 -10.78
CA PRO A 159 -10.62 -17.05 -9.47
C PRO A 159 -10.67 -15.82 -8.54
N PHE A 160 -9.72 -14.88 -8.69
CA PHE A 160 -9.71 -13.59 -7.98
C PHE A 160 -11.00 -12.79 -8.15
N MET A 161 -11.51 -12.68 -9.39
CA MET A 161 -12.76 -11.95 -9.65
C MET A 161 -13.93 -12.60 -8.92
N ASN A 162 -13.98 -13.94 -8.88
CA ASN A 162 -15.01 -14.67 -8.15
C ASN A 162 -14.89 -14.43 -6.63
N LEU A 163 -13.66 -14.45 -6.09
CA LEU A 163 -13.39 -14.17 -4.68
C LEU A 163 -13.78 -12.73 -4.31
N LEU A 164 -13.56 -11.76 -5.20
CA LEU A 164 -13.93 -10.37 -4.98
C LEU A 164 -15.44 -10.12 -5.08
N THR A 165 -16.15 -10.86 -5.93
CA THR A 165 -17.63 -10.76 -6.03
C THR A 165 -18.37 -11.39 -4.84
N ALA A 166 -17.74 -12.30 -4.10
CA ALA A 166 -18.37 -12.95 -2.94
C ALA A 166 -18.75 -11.95 -1.82
N PRO A 167 -17.83 -11.13 -1.28
CA PRO A 167 -18.16 -10.15 -0.24
C PRO A 167 -19.15 -9.08 -0.74
N MET A 168 -19.10 -8.69 -2.02
CA MET A 168 -20.06 -7.73 -2.59
C MET A 168 -21.53 -8.20 -2.46
N ASN A 169 -21.76 -9.51 -2.41
CA ASN A 169 -23.10 -10.09 -2.29
C ASN A 169 -23.50 -10.41 -0.84
N THR A 170 -22.54 -10.54 0.07
CA THR A 170 -22.78 -10.98 1.46
C THR A 170 -22.64 -9.87 2.49
N ASP A 171 -21.78 -8.90 2.24
CA ASP A 171 -21.45 -7.84 3.19
C ASP A 171 -22.25 -6.54 2.90
N PRO A 172 -23.08 -6.06 3.84
CA PRO A 172 -23.83 -4.82 3.69
C PRO A 172 -22.96 -3.60 3.37
N GLY A 173 -21.72 -3.57 3.86
CA GLY A 173 -20.79 -2.47 3.67
C GLY A 173 -20.30 -2.30 2.25
N TRP A 174 -20.31 -3.38 1.45
CA TRP A 174 -19.92 -3.35 0.04
C TRP A 174 -21.07 -3.01 -0.90
N ARG A 175 -22.31 -3.01 -0.40
CA ARG A 175 -23.52 -2.88 -1.21
C ARG A 175 -23.62 -1.53 -1.94
N ASP A 176 -23.29 -0.45 -1.24
CA ASP A 176 -23.39 0.91 -1.75
C ASP A 176 -22.04 1.41 -2.33
N LEU A 177 -21.00 0.59 -2.27
CA LEU A 177 -19.67 0.91 -2.74
C LEU A 177 -19.56 0.65 -4.25
N GLN A 178 -19.21 1.69 -5.01
CA GLN A 178 -18.87 1.51 -6.43
C GLN A 178 -17.48 0.86 -6.52
N VAL A 179 -17.38 -0.32 -7.12
CA VAL A 179 -16.10 -1.01 -7.33
C VAL A 179 -15.70 -0.90 -8.80
N ILE A 180 -14.54 -0.32 -9.07
CA ILE A 180 -13.95 -0.19 -10.41
C ILE A 180 -12.64 -0.96 -10.44
N ILE A 181 -12.47 -1.80 -11.47
CA ILE A 181 -11.25 -2.59 -11.68
C ILE A 181 -10.67 -2.20 -13.03
N SER A 182 -9.47 -1.63 -13.02
CA SER A 182 -8.66 -1.36 -14.20
C SER A 182 -7.62 -2.45 -14.34
N ASP A 183 -7.94 -3.46 -15.16
CA ASP A 183 -7.10 -4.64 -15.34
C ASP A 183 -5.84 -4.36 -16.19
N ALA A 184 -5.02 -5.39 -16.38
CA ALA A 184 -3.81 -5.34 -17.21
C ALA A 184 -4.09 -5.15 -18.71
N SER A 185 -5.33 -5.30 -19.18
CA SER A 185 -5.70 -5.08 -20.58
C SER A 185 -5.79 -3.59 -20.92
N VAL A 186 -6.10 -2.76 -19.93
CA VAL A 186 -6.06 -1.30 -20.06
C VAL A 186 -4.60 -0.85 -20.06
N PRO A 187 -4.13 -0.11 -21.08
CA PRO A 187 -2.75 0.38 -21.12
C PRO A 187 -2.48 1.42 -20.02
N GLY A 188 -1.22 1.56 -19.62
CA GLY A 188 -0.78 2.47 -18.56
C GLY A 188 -0.45 1.76 -17.25
N GLU A 189 0.35 2.45 -16.44
CA GLU A 189 0.76 2.03 -15.10
C GLU A 189 -0.39 2.25 -14.11
N GLY A 190 -0.45 1.44 -13.05
CA GLY A 190 -1.50 1.47 -12.03
C GLY A 190 -1.61 2.85 -11.38
N GLU A 191 -0.48 3.41 -10.95
CA GLU A 191 -0.37 4.76 -10.39
C GLU A 191 -0.98 5.83 -11.32
N HIS A 192 -0.62 5.79 -12.61
CA HIS A 192 -1.09 6.76 -13.60
C HIS A 192 -2.55 6.55 -13.97
N LYS A 193 -3.05 5.30 -13.99
CA LYS A 193 -4.47 4.99 -14.16
C LYS A 193 -5.33 5.57 -13.05
N ILE A 194 -4.84 5.50 -11.81
CA ILE A 194 -5.50 6.10 -10.64
C ILE A 194 -5.53 7.62 -10.80
N MET A 195 -4.39 8.24 -11.10
CA MET A 195 -4.30 9.70 -11.24
C MET A 195 -5.16 10.21 -12.40
N ASP A 196 -5.10 9.55 -13.56
CA ASP A 196 -5.98 9.84 -14.70
C ASP A 196 -7.47 9.78 -14.32
N PHE A 197 -7.86 8.79 -13.50
CA PHE A 197 -9.23 8.67 -13.03
C PHE A 197 -9.61 9.85 -12.13
N ILE A 198 -8.77 10.19 -11.14
CA ILE A 198 -9.00 11.30 -10.22
C ILE A 198 -9.13 12.62 -11.00
N CYS A 199 -8.17 12.97 -11.85
CA CYS A 199 -8.20 14.21 -12.63
C CYS A 199 -9.46 14.31 -13.51
N ARG A 200 -9.92 13.20 -14.10
CA ARG A 200 -11.17 13.17 -14.87
C ARG A 200 -12.41 13.40 -14.00
N GLN A 201 -12.42 12.86 -12.78
CA GLN A 201 -13.49 13.15 -11.82
C GLN A 201 -13.49 14.62 -11.44
N CYS A 202 -12.34 15.21 -11.11
CA CYS A 202 -12.21 16.62 -10.76
C CYS A 202 -12.73 17.58 -11.85
N THR A 203 -12.62 17.18 -13.12
CA THR A 203 -13.12 17.97 -14.26
C THR A 203 -14.65 17.84 -14.46
N ASN A 204 -15.28 16.85 -13.85
CA ASN A 204 -16.71 16.57 -14.00
C ASN A 204 -17.54 17.60 -13.20
N PRO A 205 -18.56 18.25 -13.80
CA PRO A 205 -19.40 19.23 -13.10
C PRO A 205 -20.14 18.71 -11.86
N GLY A 206 -20.28 17.39 -11.72
CA GLY A 206 -20.89 16.74 -10.56
C GLY A 206 -19.92 16.33 -9.45
N HIS A 207 -18.63 16.67 -9.58
CA HIS A 207 -17.61 16.36 -8.56
C HIS A 207 -17.86 17.13 -7.27
N GLU A 208 -17.71 16.45 -6.13
CA GLU A 208 -17.76 17.08 -4.82
C GLU A 208 -16.35 17.52 -4.41
N PRO A 209 -16.05 18.83 -4.26
CA PRO A 209 -14.69 19.31 -3.97
C PRO A 209 -14.13 18.90 -2.61
N ASN A 210 -14.99 18.37 -1.72
CA ASN A 210 -14.61 17.91 -0.39
C ASN A 210 -14.53 16.38 -0.33
N THR A 211 -14.41 15.71 -1.47
CA THR A 211 -14.23 14.26 -1.54
C THR A 211 -12.93 13.88 -0.87
N ARG A 212 -12.97 12.84 -0.03
CA ARG A 212 -11.83 12.40 0.76
C ARG A 212 -11.21 11.17 0.13
N HIS A 213 -9.97 11.32 -0.29
CA HIS A 213 -9.24 10.36 -1.09
C HIS A 213 -8.18 9.64 -0.24
N VAL A 214 -8.11 8.31 -0.39
CA VAL A 214 -7.03 7.49 0.14
C VAL A 214 -6.43 6.70 -0.99
N ILE A 215 -5.12 6.83 -1.21
CA ILE A 215 -4.37 5.95 -2.09
C ILE A 215 -3.50 5.01 -1.27
N TYR A 216 -3.52 3.73 -1.59
CA TYR A 216 -2.61 2.75 -1.02
C TYR A 216 -1.49 2.44 -2.01
N GLY A 217 -0.25 2.49 -1.53
CA GLY A 217 0.91 2.03 -2.27
C GLY A 217 2.22 2.25 -1.53
N LEU A 218 3.28 1.57 -2.01
CA LEU A 218 4.61 1.58 -1.37
C LEU A 218 5.55 2.64 -1.95
N ASP A 219 5.23 3.18 -3.14
CA ASP A 219 6.09 4.13 -3.83
C ASP A 219 5.96 5.55 -3.24
N ALA A 220 7.10 6.23 -3.10
CA ALA A 220 7.14 7.62 -2.64
C ALA A 220 6.48 8.58 -3.64
N ASP A 221 6.36 8.14 -4.89
CA ASP A 221 5.75 8.88 -6.00
C ASP A 221 4.29 9.22 -5.68
N PHE A 222 3.58 8.40 -4.89
CA PHE A 222 2.21 8.69 -4.48
C PHE A 222 2.05 9.98 -3.66
N ILE A 223 3.08 10.45 -2.96
CA ILE A 223 3.02 11.73 -2.25
C ILE A 223 2.97 12.88 -3.26
N MET A 224 3.87 12.83 -4.26
CA MET A 224 3.94 13.87 -5.29
C MET A 224 2.75 13.81 -6.24
N LEU A 225 2.33 12.61 -6.62
CA LEU A 225 1.14 12.43 -7.45
C LEU A 225 -0.12 12.90 -6.72
N ALA A 226 -0.25 12.66 -5.42
CA ALA A 226 -1.36 13.19 -4.63
C ALA A 226 -1.37 14.73 -4.58
N LEU A 227 -0.21 15.37 -4.38
CA LEU A 227 -0.09 16.83 -4.45
C LEU A 227 -0.54 17.38 -5.81
N ALA A 228 -0.12 16.73 -6.90
CA ALA A 228 -0.47 17.12 -8.27
C ALA A 228 -1.98 16.95 -8.59
N THR A 229 -2.76 16.28 -7.74
CA THR A 229 -4.23 16.22 -7.93
C THR A 229 -4.93 17.51 -7.51
N HIS A 230 -4.28 18.35 -6.69
CA HIS A 230 -4.86 19.54 -6.04
C HIS A 230 -6.14 19.26 -5.22
N GLU A 231 -6.38 18.00 -4.83
CA GLU A 231 -7.50 17.65 -3.97
C GLU A 231 -7.14 17.93 -2.50
N PRO A 232 -7.97 18.71 -1.77
CA PRO A 232 -7.61 19.22 -0.44
C PRO A 232 -7.59 18.12 0.64
N TYR A 233 -8.30 17.01 0.42
CA TYR A 233 -8.41 15.92 1.39
C TYR A 233 -7.86 14.63 0.81
N PHE A 234 -6.53 14.51 0.82
CA PHE A 234 -5.83 13.34 0.30
C PHE A 234 -4.95 12.70 1.38
N ARG A 235 -5.00 11.38 1.50
CA ARG A 235 -4.07 10.59 2.30
C ARG A 235 -3.41 9.47 1.51
N VAL A 236 -2.14 9.22 1.82
CA VAL A 236 -1.42 8.04 1.35
C VAL A 236 -1.35 7.03 2.47
N LEU A 237 -1.88 5.83 2.24
CA LEU A 237 -1.80 4.69 3.14
C LEU A 237 -0.62 3.80 2.74
N ARG A 238 0.24 3.45 3.69
CA ARG A 238 1.36 2.53 3.45
C ARG A 238 1.74 1.74 4.69
N GLU A 239 2.49 0.66 4.50
CA GLU A 239 3.08 -0.09 5.62
C GLU A 239 4.13 0.77 6.34
N ASP A 240 4.23 0.64 7.67
CA ASP A 240 5.24 1.33 8.44
C ASP A 240 6.63 0.72 8.21
N VAL A 241 7.44 1.44 7.42
CA VAL A 241 8.84 1.09 7.13
C VAL A 241 9.76 1.27 8.34
N PHE A 242 9.41 2.08 9.34
CA PHE A 242 10.27 2.37 10.49
C PHE A 242 10.28 1.27 11.55
N VAL A 243 9.32 0.35 11.52
CA VAL A 243 9.29 -0.83 12.38
C VAL A 243 10.34 -1.88 11.93
N GLN A 244 10.80 -1.81 10.68
CA GLN A 244 11.77 -2.77 10.14
C GLN A 244 13.20 -2.58 10.65
N ASP A 245 13.55 -1.42 11.21
CA ASP A 245 14.94 -1.03 11.51
C ASP A 245 15.32 -1.11 13.01
N LYS A 246 14.40 -1.54 13.88
CA LYS A 246 14.67 -1.67 15.33
C LYS A 246 15.02 -3.10 15.73
N GLY A 247 16.28 -3.50 15.48
CA GLY A 247 17.00 -4.51 16.27
C GLY A 247 16.83 -5.98 15.89
N SER A 248 17.78 -6.81 16.35
CA SER A 248 17.88 -8.26 16.13
C SER A 248 16.84 -9.09 16.90
N GLY A 249 15.59 -8.62 16.93
CA GLY A 249 14.45 -9.34 17.47
C GLY A 249 13.78 -10.20 16.40
N CYS A 250 12.93 -11.13 16.85
CA CYS A 250 12.06 -11.90 15.98
C CYS A 250 11.22 -10.96 15.08
N ARG A 251 11.26 -11.19 13.75
CA ARG A 251 10.55 -10.36 12.74
C ARG A 251 9.03 -10.30 12.88
N ILE A 252 8.46 -11.13 13.76
CA ILE A 252 7.01 -11.26 13.93
C ILE A 252 6.54 -10.63 15.26
N CYS A 253 7.34 -10.62 16.32
CA CYS A 253 6.90 -10.10 17.63
C CYS A 253 7.87 -9.12 18.29
N GLY A 254 9.02 -8.85 17.67
CA GLY A 254 10.04 -7.93 18.18
C GLY A 254 10.81 -8.41 19.41
N GLN A 255 10.52 -9.61 19.93
CA GLN A 255 11.25 -10.17 21.09
C GLN A 255 12.54 -10.87 20.66
N GLU A 256 13.59 -10.74 21.47
CA GLU A 256 14.86 -11.43 21.28
C GLU A 256 14.75 -12.91 21.71
N GLY A 257 15.56 -13.80 21.12
CA GLY A 257 15.72 -15.18 21.59
C GLY A 257 14.93 -16.27 20.87
N HIS A 258 14.24 -15.96 19.76
CA HIS A 258 13.63 -16.99 18.90
C HIS A 258 13.61 -16.60 17.41
N TYR A 259 13.55 -17.60 16.54
CA TYR A 259 13.39 -17.41 15.10
C TYR A 259 11.93 -17.12 14.74
N ALA A 260 11.70 -16.35 13.67
CA ALA A 260 10.37 -16.01 13.17
C ALA A 260 9.43 -17.22 13.03
N ALA A 261 9.95 -18.39 12.69
CA ALA A 261 9.19 -19.64 12.58
C ALA A 261 8.60 -20.17 13.91
N GLN A 262 9.01 -19.62 15.06
CA GLN A 262 8.61 -20.08 16.41
C GLN A 262 7.74 -19.05 17.15
N SER A 263 7.37 -17.94 16.50
CA SER A 263 6.50 -16.90 17.08
C SER A 263 5.03 -17.29 16.98
N SER A 264 4.30 -17.23 18.10
CA SER A 264 2.86 -17.50 18.20
C SER A 264 1.98 -16.27 17.93
N SER A 265 2.55 -15.07 17.90
CA SER A 265 1.82 -13.86 17.51
C SER A 265 2.00 -13.66 16.03
N THR A 266 0.93 -13.61 15.23
CA THR A 266 0.99 -13.11 13.86
C THR A 266 1.22 -11.60 13.93
N GLY A 267 2.47 -11.17 13.79
CA GLY A 267 2.86 -9.76 13.78
C GLY A 267 2.23 -9.05 12.61
N ILE A 268 1.04 -8.50 12.84
CA ILE A 268 0.32 -7.68 11.88
C ILE A 268 1.19 -6.44 11.64
N LYS A 269 1.74 -6.30 10.42
CA LYS A 269 2.53 -5.12 10.06
C LYS A 269 1.65 -3.87 10.23
N PRO A 270 2.10 -2.86 11.00
CA PRO A 270 1.30 -1.66 11.20
C PRO A 270 1.30 -0.80 9.93
N PHE A 271 0.20 -0.07 9.75
CA PHE A 271 0.04 0.90 8.66
C PHE A 271 0.16 2.33 9.19
N ILE A 272 0.54 3.22 8.31
CA ILE A 272 0.57 4.67 8.54
C ILE A 272 -0.18 5.40 7.44
N PHE A 273 -0.88 6.46 7.85
CA PHE A 273 -1.38 7.49 6.95
C PHE A 273 -0.36 8.62 6.85
N LEU A 274 -0.15 9.09 5.62
CA LEU A 274 0.49 10.37 5.32
C LEU A 274 -0.59 11.35 4.91
N ASP A 275 -0.75 12.43 5.67
CA ASP A 275 -1.76 13.45 5.43
C ASP A 275 -1.23 14.56 4.51
N ILE A 276 -1.73 14.58 3.27
CA ILE A 276 -1.28 15.53 2.25
C ILE A 276 -1.80 16.95 2.54
N ALA A 277 -2.94 17.09 3.23
CA ALA A 277 -3.44 18.40 3.62
C ALA A 277 -2.52 19.08 4.64
N ILE A 278 -1.89 18.30 5.52
CA ILE A 278 -0.85 18.78 6.42
C ILE A 278 0.41 19.15 5.63
N LEU A 279 0.79 18.36 4.62
CA LEU A 279 1.91 18.67 3.73
C LEU A 279 1.70 19.98 2.94
N HIS A 280 0.49 20.23 2.43
CA HIS A 280 0.14 21.50 1.78
C HIS A 280 0.45 22.70 2.69
N LYS A 281 0.07 22.63 3.97
CA LYS A 281 0.35 23.71 4.95
C LYS A 281 1.85 23.92 5.17
N TYR A 282 2.66 22.85 5.09
CA TYR A 282 4.11 22.99 5.16
C TYR A 282 4.68 23.66 3.94
N LEU A 283 4.29 23.19 2.76
CA LEU A 283 4.74 23.78 1.50
C LEU A 283 4.30 25.24 1.40
N GLU A 284 3.11 25.59 1.88
CA GLU A 284 2.66 26.98 1.95
C GLU A 284 3.60 27.84 2.81
N SER A 285 3.98 27.37 4.00
CA SER A 285 4.89 28.13 4.87
C SER A 285 6.32 28.23 4.32
N GLU A 286 6.80 27.19 3.64
CA GLU A 286 8.18 27.09 3.14
C GLU A 286 8.37 27.81 1.79
N LEU A 287 7.38 27.70 0.89
CA LEU A 287 7.46 28.25 -0.46
C LEU A 287 6.98 29.70 -0.54
N ASN A 288 6.32 30.23 0.49
CA ASN A 288 5.84 31.60 0.49
C ASN A 288 7.01 32.60 0.60
N VAL A 289 7.42 33.12 -0.56
CA VAL A 289 8.47 34.13 -0.67
C VAL A 289 7.87 35.53 -0.58
N ASN A 290 8.26 36.28 0.43
CA ASN A 290 7.87 37.68 0.59
C ASN A 290 8.54 38.58 -0.49
N ASN A 291 7.86 39.68 -0.85
CA ASN A 291 8.34 40.72 -1.79
C ASN A 291 8.51 40.26 -3.26
N THR A 292 7.67 39.35 -3.73
CA THR A 292 7.57 39.02 -5.15
C THR A 292 6.76 40.07 -5.92
N PRO A 293 7.04 40.29 -7.23
CA PRO A 293 6.28 41.23 -8.06
C PRO A 293 4.90 40.70 -8.49
N PHE A 294 4.54 39.49 -8.06
CA PHE A 294 3.28 38.81 -8.35
C PHE A 294 2.73 38.17 -7.06
N PRO A 295 1.40 37.98 -6.93
CA PRO A 295 0.82 37.32 -5.77
C PRO A 295 1.29 35.87 -5.67
N PHE A 296 1.54 35.40 -4.45
CA PHE A 296 1.87 34.00 -4.20
C PHE A 296 0.64 33.11 -4.43
N ASP A 297 0.85 32.02 -5.17
CA ASP A 297 -0.14 30.97 -5.43
C ASP A 297 0.49 29.64 -5.05
N LEU A 298 -0.10 28.97 -4.06
CA LEU A 298 0.42 27.72 -3.51
C LEU A 298 0.41 26.60 -4.56
N GLU A 299 -0.68 26.46 -5.31
CA GLU A 299 -0.83 25.36 -6.25
C GLU A 299 0.19 25.49 -7.39
N GLN A 300 0.40 26.72 -7.87
CA GLN A 300 1.46 26.99 -8.86
C GLN A 300 2.87 26.76 -8.31
N ALA A 301 3.09 27.03 -7.01
CA ALA A 301 4.37 26.76 -6.36
C ALA A 301 4.61 25.26 -6.17
N ILE A 302 3.56 24.49 -5.86
CA ILE A 302 3.61 23.02 -5.77
C ILE A 302 3.90 22.42 -7.15
N ASP A 303 3.24 22.89 -8.21
CA ASP A 303 3.49 22.42 -9.59
C ASP A 303 4.92 22.66 -10.09
N PHE A 304 5.61 23.63 -9.48
CA PHE A 304 6.98 23.97 -9.84
C PHE A 304 8.04 23.07 -9.18
N LEU A 305 7.71 22.41 -8.05
CA LEU A 305 8.62 21.54 -7.31
C LEU A 305 8.91 20.22 -8.05
#